data_AF-A0A2J6QUY5-F1
#
_entry.id   AF-A0A2J6QUY5-F1
#
_cell.length_a   1.000
_cell.length_b   1.000
_cell.length_c   1.000
_cell.angle_alpha   90.00
_cell.angle_beta   90.00
_cell.angle_gamma   90.00
#
_symmetry.space_group_name_H-M   'P 1'
#
loop_
_entity.id
_entity.type
_entity.pdbx_description
1 polymer ?
#
loop_
_entity_poly.entity_id
_entity_poly.type
_entity_poly.pdbx_seq_one_letter_code
_entity_poly.pdbx_strand_id
1 'polypeptide(L)'
;MSLGFSLKDFLTVANLISTITGSLKNSGGSTSDYQELVRELNLLQRVLSDIEHLTGLPSELPSINAIKCAALNCQYVLDEFAGKLQKYEKALGKAGEKIKDSVKKLEWEIFMKEDVRDLRAYLTSHVGSLNMRMITQGLSTASIAAKKADDNRTALERKLEELRDGMKVEFKEQQLTLRKTNTLLDKVIDLVNDEIVPQLKEHGTCNVQILDIVKSLQTRIPDPDIRFTWF
;
A
#
# COMPACT_ATOMS: atom_id res chain seq x y z
N MET A 1 7.69 -27.06 -9.38
CA MET A 1 6.52 -27.95 -9.39
C MET A 1 5.31 -27.11 -9.76
N SER A 2 4.62 -27.38 -10.86
CA SER A 2 3.35 -26.71 -11.17
C SER A 2 2.30 -27.24 -10.21
N LEU A 3 1.71 -26.37 -9.39
CA LEU A 3 0.56 -26.71 -8.57
C LEU A 3 -0.59 -26.98 -9.55
N GLY A 4 -1.02 -28.24 -9.64
CA GLY A 4 -1.81 -28.79 -10.73
C GLY A 4 -3.28 -28.38 -10.71
N PHE A 5 -3.56 -27.09 -10.83
CA PHE A 5 -4.92 -26.57 -11.04
C PHE A 5 -4.94 -25.55 -12.17
N SER A 6 -6.10 -25.44 -12.82
CA SER A 6 -6.39 -24.51 -13.91
C SER A 6 -7.73 -23.83 -13.69
N LEU A 7 -7.96 -22.68 -14.33
CA LEU A 7 -9.28 -22.04 -14.41
C LEU A 7 -10.35 -23.02 -14.94
N LYS A 8 -9.94 -23.95 -15.80
CA LYS A 8 -10.81 -25.01 -16.32
C LYS A 8 -11.35 -25.93 -15.21
N ASP A 9 -10.59 -26.16 -14.14
CA ASP A 9 -10.98 -27.07 -13.07
C ASP A 9 -12.07 -26.43 -12.20
N PHE A 10 -11.96 -25.13 -11.89
CA PHE A 10 -13.01 -24.37 -11.22
C PHE A 10 -14.31 -24.36 -12.03
N LEU A 11 -14.22 -24.15 -13.35
CA LEU A 11 -15.38 -24.20 -14.23
C LEU A 11 -16.02 -25.60 -14.25
N THR A 12 -15.20 -26.65 -14.22
CA THR A 12 -15.69 -28.04 -14.17
C THR A 12 -16.50 -28.28 -12.90
N VAL A 13 -15.99 -27.87 -11.74
CA VAL A 13 -16.69 -27.98 -10.46
C VAL A 13 -17.96 -27.13 -10.44
N ALA A 14 -17.93 -25.90 -10.97
CA ALA A 14 -19.11 -25.03 -11.04
C ALA A 14 -20.24 -25.64 -11.91
N ASN A 15 -19.88 -26.26 -13.03
CA ASN A 15 -20.84 -26.97 -13.89
C ASN A 15 -21.42 -28.19 -13.19
N LEU A 16 -20.61 -28.91 -12.42
CA LEU A 16 -21.04 -30.07 -11.64
C LEU A 16 -22.04 -29.66 -10.54
N ILE A 17 -21.74 -28.60 -9.79
CA ILE A 17 -22.66 -28.02 -8.80
C ILE A 17 -23.99 -27.63 -9.45
N SER A 18 -23.95 -26.98 -10.62
CA SER A 18 -25.13 -26.56 -11.35
C SER A 18 -25.97 -27.75 -11.83
N THR A 19 -25.31 -28.82 -12.28
CA THR A 19 -25.95 -30.06 -12.71
C THR A 19 -26.67 -30.74 -11.55
N ILE A 20 -25.98 -30.93 -10.42
CA ILE A 20 -26.56 -31.52 -9.21
C ILE A 20 -27.76 -30.70 -8.73
N THR A 21 -27.60 -29.37 -8.68
CA THR A 21 -28.68 -28.46 -8.27
C THR A 21 -29.90 -28.55 -9.18
N GLY A 22 -29.70 -28.66 -10.50
CA GLY A 22 -30.78 -28.86 -11.47
C GLY A 22 -31.49 -30.19 -11.26
N SER A 23 -30.73 -31.28 -11.15
CA SER A 23 -31.26 -32.63 -10.91
C SER A 23 -32.06 -32.73 -9.61
N LEU A 24 -31.58 -32.15 -8.50
CA LEU A 24 -32.30 -32.15 -7.22
C LEU A 24 -33.62 -31.39 -7.28
N LYS A 25 -33.65 -30.25 -8.00
CA LYS A 25 -34.88 -29.47 -8.21
C LYS A 25 -35.92 -30.23 -9.04
N ASN A 26 -35.49 -31.03 -10.01
CA ASN A 26 -36.36 -31.79 -10.90
C ASN A 26 -36.86 -33.11 -10.30
N SER A 27 -36.02 -33.82 -9.55
CA SER A 27 -36.31 -35.18 -9.06
C SER A 27 -36.90 -35.24 -7.65
N GLY A 28 -36.63 -34.24 -6.81
CA GLY A 28 -36.85 -34.34 -5.37
C GLY A 28 -37.70 -33.25 -4.71
N GLY A 29 -38.40 -32.41 -5.48
CA GLY A 29 -39.09 -31.19 -5.02
C GLY A 29 -39.65 -31.17 -3.58
N SER A 30 -39.40 -30.03 -2.90
CA SER A 30 -39.89 -29.56 -1.59
C SER A 30 -39.47 -30.29 -0.29
N THR A 31 -38.71 -31.38 -0.32
CA THR A 31 -38.12 -31.92 0.93
C THR A 31 -37.08 -30.95 1.50
N SER A 32 -37.12 -30.73 2.81
CA SER A 32 -36.24 -29.77 3.51
C SER A 32 -34.77 -30.09 3.27
N ASP A 33 -34.40 -31.38 3.29
CA ASP A 33 -33.01 -31.83 3.17
C ASP A 33 -32.40 -31.50 1.81
N TYR A 34 -33.18 -31.62 0.71
CA TYR A 34 -32.70 -31.27 -0.63
C TYR A 34 -32.60 -29.75 -0.80
N GLN A 35 -33.54 -28.99 -0.23
CA GLN A 35 -33.45 -27.52 -0.23
C GLN A 35 -32.22 -27.03 0.53
N GLU A 36 -31.91 -27.65 1.67
CA GLU A 36 -30.71 -27.34 2.44
C GLU A 36 -29.44 -27.72 1.69
N LEU A 37 -29.38 -28.89 1.04
CA LEU A 37 -28.25 -29.25 0.19
C LEU A 37 -28.06 -28.24 -0.96
N VAL A 38 -29.13 -27.80 -1.61
CA VAL A 38 -29.05 -26.76 -2.65
C VAL A 38 -28.46 -25.45 -2.08
N ARG A 39 -28.80 -25.07 -0.84
CA ARG A 39 -28.19 -23.88 -0.20
C ARG A 39 -26.69 -24.08 0.03
N GLU A 40 -26.28 -25.23 0.55
CA GLU A 40 -24.85 -25.55 0.77
C GLU A 40 -24.06 -25.59 -0.54
N LEU A 41 -24.64 -26.14 -1.61
CA LEU A 41 -24.04 -26.15 -2.95
C LEU A 41 -23.86 -24.73 -3.50
N ASN A 42 -24.86 -23.86 -3.33
CA ASN A 42 -24.74 -22.45 -3.73
C ASN A 42 -23.69 -21.71 -2.88
N LEU A 43 -23.57 -22.03 -1.59
CA LEU A 43 -22.54 -21.47 -0.73
C LEU A 43 -21.14 -21.89 -1.19
N LEU A 44 -20.96 -23.18 -1.48
CA LEU A 44 -19.71 -23.69 -2.06
C LEU A 44 -19.38 -22.96 -3.37
N GLN A 45 -20.34 -22.79 -4.27
CA GLN A 45 -20.12 -22.10 -5.55
C GLN A 45 -19.62 -20.66 -5.36
N ARG A 46 -20.17 -19.92 -4.40
CA ARG A 46 -19.72 -18.56 -4.07
C ARG A 46 -18.27 -18.57 -3.56
N VAL A 47 -17.97 -19.44 -2.60
CA VAL A 47 -16.62 -19.57 -2.03
C VAL A 47 -15.60 -19.97 -3.09
N LEU A 48 -15.96 -20.88 -4.01
CA LEU A 48 -15.09 -21.24 -5.13
C LEU A 48 -14.81 -20.05 -6.05
N SER A 49 -15.82 -19.21 -6.32
CA SER A 49 -15.65 -18.00 -7.12
C SER A 49 -14.72 -16.99 -6.42
N ASP A 50 -14.90 -16.77 -5.12
CA ASP A 50 -14.04 -15.88 -4.34
C ASP A 50 -12.58 -16.38 -4.34
N ILE A 51 -12.38 -17.69 -4.20
CA ILE A 51 -11.04 -18.32 -4.20
C ILE A 51 -10.40 -18.29 -5.59
N GLU A 52 -11.17 -18.49 -6.67
CA GLU A 52 -10.67 -18.40 -8.04
C GLU A 52 -10.00 -17.04 -8.30
N HIS A 53 -10.65 -15.96 -7.87
CA HIS A 53 -10.19 -14.58 -8.02
C HIS A 53 -9.18 -14.15 -6.95
N LEU A 54 -8.81 -15.02 -6.01
CA LEU A 54 -7.81 -14.71 -5.00
C LEU A 54 -6.44 -14.48 -5.64
N THR A 55 -5.89 -13.29 -5.41
CA THR A 55 -4.58 -12.84 -5.88
C THR A 55 -3.77 -12.27 -4.72
N GLY A 56 -2.44 -12.30 -4.84
CA GLY A 56 -1.55 -11.73 -3.82
C GLY A 56 -0.16 -11.46 -4.35
N LEU A 57 0.72 -11.01 -3.47
CA LEU A 57 2.13 -10.76 -3.77
C LEU A 57 2.85 -12.06 -4.15
N PRO A 58 3.98 -12.00 -4.86
CA PRO A 58 4.74 -13.20 -5.24
C PRO A 58 5.10 -14.12 -4.05
N SER A 59 5.34 -13.56 -2.87
CA SER A 59 5.60 -14.29 -1.63
C SER A 59 4.39 -15.07 -1.09
N GLU A 60 3.18 -14.69 -1.50
CA GLU A 60 1.91 -15.25 -1.01
C GLU A 60 1.34 -16.30 -1.95
N LEU A 61 1.81 -16.33 -3.21
CA LEU A 61 1.36 -17.27 -4.23
C LEU A 61 1.39 -18.74 -3.78
N PRO A 62 2.41 -19.24 -3.04
CA PRO A 62 2.39 -20.63 -2.58
C PRO A 62 1.20 -20.95 -1.66
N SER A 63 0.87 -20.04 -0.74
CA SER A 63 -0.26 -20.20 0.18
C SER A 63 -1.59 -20.08 -0.55
N ILE A 64 -1.72 -19.06 -1.42
CA ILE A 64 -2.92 -18.86 -2.25
C ILE A 64 -3.17 -20.09 -3.12
N ASN A 65 -2.13 -20.63 -3.76
CA ASN A 65 -2.26 -21.82 -4.60
C ASN A 65 -2.64 -23.05 -3.77
N ALA A 66 -2.14 -23.19 -2.54
CA ALA A 66 -2.57 -24.27 -1.64
C ALA A 66 -4.06 -24.16 -1.29
N ILE A 67 -4.59 -22.94 -1.10
CA ILE A 67 -6.02 -22.69 -0.91
C ILE A 67 -6.81 -23.08 -2.17
N LYS A 68 -6.35 -22.67 -3.36
CA LYS A 68 -6.99 -23.03 -4.64
C LYS A 68 -7.02 -24.54 -4.87
N CYS A 69 -5.92 -25.24 -4.60
CA CYS A 69 -5.90 -26.71 -4.66
C CYS A 69 -6.86 -27.34 -3.65
N ALA A 70 -6.87 -26.86 -2.40
CA ALA A 70 -7.77 -27.38 -1.38
C ALA A 70 -9.24 -27.19 -1.77
N ALA A 71 -9.59 -26.06 -2.40
CA ALA A 71 -10.93 -25.77 -2.86
C ALA A 71 -11.45 -26.76 -3.91
N LEU A 72 -10.57 -27.28 -4.76
CA LEU A 72 -10.92 -28.25 -5.80
C LEU A 72 -11.05 -29.70 -5.28
N ASN A 73 -10.68 -29.98 -4.03
CA ASN A 73 -10.83 -31.32 -3.44
C ASN A 73 -12.29 -31.79 -3.35
N CYS A 74 -13.25 -30.87 -3.41
CA CYS A 74 -14.68 -31.21 -3.43
C CYS A 74 -15.14 -31.88 -4.73
N GLN A 75 -14.37 -31.78 -5.82
CA GLN A 75 -14.75 -32.30 -7.13
C GLN A 75 -15.13 -33.78 -7.09
N TYR A 76 -14.28 -34.62 -6.48
CA TYR A 76 -14.50 -36.06 -6.42
C TYR A 76 -15.82 -36.43 -5.72
N VAL A 77 -16.08 -35.80 -4.57
CA VAL A 77 -17.28 -36.06 -3.77
C VAL A 77 -18.54 -35.61 -4.53
N LEU A 78 -18.47 -34.48 -5.23
CA LEU A 78 -19.55 -34.00 -6.08
C LEU A 78 -19.79 -34.92 -7.29
N ASP A 79 -18.73 -35.44 -7.92
CA ASP A 79 -18.83 -36.33 -9.08
C ASP A 79 -19.47 -37.67 -8.68
N GLU A 80 -19.06 -38.22 -7.54
CA GLU A 80 -19.65 -39.43 -6.99
C GLU A 80 -21.15 -39.23 -6.73
N PHE A 81 -21.52 -38.13 -6.08
CA PHE A 81 -22.92 -37.81 -5.80
C PHE A 81 -23.74 -37.61 -7.09
N ALA A 82 -23.20 -36.86 -8.07
CA ALA A 82 -23.83 -36.68 -9.37
C ALA A 82 -24.05 -38.02 -10.09
N GLY A 83 -23.09 -38.95 -10.00
CA GLY A 83 -23.21 -40.30 -10.54
C GLY A 83 -24.32 -41.11 -9.89
N LYS A 84 -24.46 -41.03 -8.56
CA LYS A 84 -25.56 -41.67 -7.82
C LYS A 84 -26.92 -41.04 -8.18
N LEU A 85 -26.98 -39.71 -8.26
CA LEU A 85 -28.19 -38.97 -8.62
C LEU A 85 -28.66 -39.28 -10.06
N GLN A 86 -27.74 -39.39 -11.02
CA GLN A 86 -28.09 -39.76 -12.40
C GLN A 86 -28.67 -41.18 -12.50
N LYS A 87 -28.16 -42.13 -11.68
CA LYS A 87 -28.72 -43.50 -11.63
C LYS A 87 -30.17 -43.48 -11.13
N TYR A 88 -30.48 -42.61 -10.17
CA TYR A 88 -31.85 -42.41 -9.68
C TYR A 88 -32.79 -41.90 -10.78
N GLU A 89 -32.40 -40.82 -11.45
CA GLU A 89 -33.21 -40.20 -12.49
C GLU A 89 -33.49 -41.18 -13.64
N LYS A 90 -32.50 -41.97 -14.04
CA LYS A 90 -32.66 -43.03 -15.05
C LYS A 90 -33.61 -44.14 -14.60
N ALA A 91 -33.59 -44.51 -13.32
CA ALA A 91 -34.50 -45.51 -12.77
C ALA A 91 -35.95 -45.01 -12.74
N LEU A 92 -36.16 -43.74 -12.37
CA LEU A 92 -37.49 -43.11 -12.36
C LEU A 92 -38.04 -42.84 -13.76
N GLY A 93 -37.20 -42.39 -14.71
CA GLY A 93 -37.62 -42.07 -16.08
C GLY A 93 -38.05 -43.28 -16.92
N LYS A 94 -37.63 -44.50 -16.54
CA LYS A 94 -38.02 -45.75 -17.21
C LYS A 94 -39.24 -46.44 -16.56
N ALA A 95 -39.69 -45.99 -15.40
CA ALA A 95 -40.68 -46.67 -14.54
C ALA A 95 -42.14 -46.37 -14.94
N GLY A 96 -42.49 -46.64 -16.20
CA GLY A 96 -43.86 -46.56 -16.71
C GLY A 96 -44.78 -47.71 -16.25
N GLU A 97 -44.29 -48.76 -15.58
CA GLU A 97 -45.07 -49.96 -15.24
C GLU A 97 -45.03 -50.27 -13.73
N LYS A 98 -46.20 -50.13 -13.12
CA LYS A 98 -46.42 -49.95 -11.68
C LYS A 98 -46.30 -51.25 -10.89
N ILE A 99 -45.81 -51.12 -9.64
CA ILE A 99 -45.98 -51.97 -8.43
C ILE A 99 -44.69 -52.60 -7.89
N LYS A 100 -43.78 -53.15 -8.70
CA LYS A 100 -42.48 -53.66 -8.18
C LYS A 100 -41.49 -52.54 -7.85
N ASP A 101 -41.76 -51.34 -8.36
CA ASP A 101 -40.91 -50.15 -8.23
C ASP A 101 -41.14 -49.33 -6.96
N SER A 102 -42.28 -49.46 -6.27
CA SER A 102 -42.54 -48.63 -5.09
C SER A 102 -41.59 -48.92 -3.93
N VAL A 103 -41.22 -50.20 -3.72
CA VAL A 103 -40.27 -50.60 -2.67
C VAL A 103 -38.85 -50.16 -3.02
N LYS A 104 -38.41 -50.38 -4.26
CA LYS A 104 -37.11 -49.92 -4.73
C LYS A 104 -37.00 -48.39 -4.74
N LYS A 105 -38.10 -47.70 -5.03
CA LYS A 105 -38.18 -46.24 -4.97
C LYS A 105 -38.04 -45.75 -3.53
N LEU A 106 -38.72 -46.37 -2.57
CA LEU A 106 -38.58 -46.06 -1.14
C LEU A 106 -37.17 -46.36 -0.61
N GLU A 107 -36.63 -47.53 -0.92
CA GLU A 107 -35.26 -47.93 -0.55
C GLU A 107 -34.22 -46.97 -1.14
N TRP A 108 -34.40 -46.58 -2.40
CA TRP A 108 -33.53 -45.62 -3.06
C TRP A 108 -33.71 -44.20 -2.52
N GLU A 109 -34.92 -43.78 -2.17
CA GLU A 109 -35.20 -42.48 -1.54
C GLU A 109 -34.55 -42.39 -0.15
N ILE A 110 -34.57 -43.49 0.62
CA ILE A 110 -33.88 -43.59 1.92
C ILE A 110 -32.37 -43.49 1.72
N PHE A 111 -31.79 -44.25 0.78
CA PHE A 111 -30.36 -44.20 0.48
C PHE A 111 -29.92 -42.81 -0.02
N MET A 112 -30.71 -42.18 -0.89
CA MET A 112 -30.48 -40.81 -1.34
C MET A 112 -30.54 -39.80 -0.20
N LYS A 113 -31.43 -40.00 0.78
CA LYS A 113 -31.50 -39.12 1.95
C LYS A 113 -30.24 -39.21 2.81
N GLU A 114 -29.66 -40.41 2.94
CA GLU A 114 -28.36 -40.62 3.60
C GLU A 114 -27.23 -39.95 2.82
N ASP A 115 -27.10 -40.22 1.52
CA ASP A 115 -26.11 -39.58 0.64
C ASP A 115 -26.20 -38.04 0.68
N VAL A 116 -27.42 -37.49 0.75
CA VAL A 116 -27.63 -36.05 0.88
C VAL A 116 -27.13 -35.52 2.22
N ARG A 117 -27.40 -36.22 3.32
CA ARG A 117 -26.91 -35.82 4.64
C ARG A 117 -25.39 -35.86 4.71
N ASP A 118 -24.77 -36.89 4.14
CA ASP A 118 -23.32 -37.05 4.11
C ASP A 118 -22.67 -35.97 3.26
N LEU A 119 -23.21 -35.70 2.07
CA LEU A 119 -22.73 -34.62 1.22
C LEU A 119 -22.85 -33.27 1.93
N ARG A 120 -23.97 -33.00 2.60
CA ARG A 120 -24.13 -31.75 3.36
C ARG A 120 -23.10 -31.62 4.48
N ALA A 121 -22.89 -32.67 5.27
CA ALA A 121 -21.89 -32.67 6.33
C ALA A 121 -20.49 -32.39 5.78
N TYR A 122 -20.15 -33.01 4.65
CA TYR A 122 -18.90 -32.75 3.94
C TYR A 122 -18.81 -31.29 3.48
N LEU A 123 -19.83 -30.77 2.80
CA LEU A 123 -19.83 -29.41 2.23
C LEU A 123 -19.70 -28.35 3.30
N THR A 124 -20.46 -28.43 4.39
CA THR A 124 -20.38 -27.47 5.50
C THR A 124 -18.98 -27.48 6.14
N SER A 125 -18.40 -28.67 6.35
CA SER A 125 -17.03 -28.81 6.87
C SER A 125 -15.98 -28.24 5.90
N HIS A 126 -16.12 -28.55 4.61
CA HIS A 126 -15.20 -28.13 3.58
C HIS A 126 -15.22 -26.61 3.41
N VAL A 127 -16.40 -26.00 3.26
CA VAL A 127 -16.59 -24.55 3.20
C VAL A 127 -16.05 -23.86 4.45
N GLY A 128 -16.33 -24.41 5.64
CA GLY A 128 -15.78 -23.90 6.90
C GLY A 128 -14.26 -23.87 6.90
N SER A 129 -13.62 -24.96 6.45
CA SER A 129 -12.15 -25.03 6.33
C SER A 129 -11.59 -24.02 5.34
N LEU A 130 -12.24 -23.85 4.18
CA LEU A 130 -11.81 -22.89 3.15
C LEU A 130 -11.89 -21.45 3.67
N ASN A 131 -13.00 -21.07 4.29
CA ASN A 131 -13.17 -19.74 4.90
C ASN A 131 -12.11 -19.47 5.97
N MET A 132 -11.84 -20.46 6.83
CA MET A 132 -10.79 -20.32 7.86
C MET A 132 -9.41 -20.08 7.25
N ARG A 133 -9.06 -20.81 6.18
CA ARG A 133 -7.78 -20.61 5.47
C ARG A 133 -7.70 -19.24 4.80
N MET A 134 -8.79 -18.78 4.16
CA MET A 134 -8.83 -17.44 3.57
C MET A 134 -8.65 -16.34 4.62
N ILE A 135 -9.34 -16.43 5.76
CA ILE A 135 -9.21 -15.47 6.87
C ILE A 135 -7.78 -15.48 7.41
N THR A 136 -7.20 -16.67 7.62
CA THR A 136 -5.83 -16.81 8.12
C THR A 136 -4.81 -16.21 7.16
N GLN A 137 -4.99 -16.44 5.85
CA GLN A 137 -4.14 -15.85 4.82
C GLN A 137 -4.27 -14.32 4.80
N GLY A 138 -5.49 -13.80 4.82
CA GLY A 138 -5.75 -12.35 4.85
C GLY A 138 -5.15 -11.68 6.09
N LEU A 139 -5.25 -12.32 7.26
CA LEU A 139 -4.65 -11.82 8.50
C LEU A 139 -3.12 -11.82 8.43
N SER A 140 -2.51 -12.86 7.87
CA SER A 140 -1.06 -12.93 7.65
C SER A 140 -0.58 -11.78 6.75
N THR A 141 -1.23 -11.59 5.60
CA THR A 141 -0.96 -10.48 4.67
C THR A 141 -1.09 -9.13 5.35
N ALA A 142 -2.18 -8.90 6.09
CA ALA A 142 -2.42 -7.65 6.79
C ALA A 142 -1.38 -7.39 7.89
N SER A 143 -0.97 -8.42 8.64
CA SER A 143 0.07 -8.31 9.67
C SER A 143 1.43 -7.92 9.07
N ILE A 144 1.82 -8.53 7.94
CA ILE A 144 3.05 -8.18 7.22
C ILE A 144 2.99 -6.73 6.71
N ALA A 145 1.85 -6.33 6.14
CA ALA A 145 1.65 -4.96 5.68
C ALA A 145 1.73 -3.94 6.83
N ALA A 146 1.12 -4.24 7.98
CA ALA A 146 1.16 -3.40 9.17
C ALA A 146 2.58 -3.25 9.71
N LYS A 147 3.35 -4.35 9.79
CA LYS A 147 4.75 -4.31 10.21
C LYS A 147 5.59 -3.45 9.27
N LYS A 148 5.43 -3.62 7.95
CA LYS A 148 6.14 -2.81 6.95
C LYS A 148 5.79 -1.32 7.06
N ALA A 149 4.53 -1.00 7.34
CA ALA A 149 4.10 0.38 7.56
C ALA A 149 4.77 0.98 8.82
N ASP A 150 4.88 0.21 9.89
CA ASP A 150 5.54 0.64 11.13
C ASP A 150 7.06 0.83 10.96
N ASP A 151 7.72 -0.09 10.24
CA ASP A 151 9.14 0.02 9.90
C ASP A 151 9.40 1.29 9.07
N ASN A 152 8.53 1.57 8.09
CA ASN A 152 8.60 2.78 7.28
C ASN A 152 8.36 4.05 8.11
N ARG A 153 7.38 4.04 9.02
CA ARG A 153 7.08 5.15 9.93
C ARG A 153 8.30 5.48 10.79
N THR A 154 8.89 4.47 11.42
CA THR A 154 10.09 4.61 12.26
C THR A 154 11.27 5.12 11.43
N ALA A 155 11.42 4.67 10.18
CA ALA A 155 12.46 5.16 9.28
C ALA A 155 12.29 6.64 8.89
N LEU A 156 11.05 7.10 8.70
CA LEU A 156 10.74 8.51 8.44
C LEU A 156 11.02 9.38 9.67
N GLU A 157 10.61 8.93 10.86
CA GLU A 157 10.87 9.65 12.12
C GLU A 157 12.36 9.87 12.35
N ARG A 158 13.18 8.84 12.11
CA ARG A 158 14.64 8.96 12.21
C ARG A 158 15.21 9.99 11.24
N LYS A 159 14.78 9.96 9.96
CA LYS A 159 15.23 10.94 8.96
C LYS A 159 14.82 12.36 9.32
N LEU A 160 13.62 12.54 9.87
CA LEU A 160 13.16 13.84 10.33
C LEU A 160 14.01 14.36 11.49
N GLU A 161 14.42 13.49 12.41
CA GLU A 161 15.29 13.90 13.51
C GLU A 161 16.72 14.22 13.04
N GLU A 162 17.28 13.42 12.13
CA GLU A 162 18.57 13.70 11.48
C GLU A 162 18.55 15.07 10.77
N LEU A 163 17.49 15.35 10.00
CA LEU A 163 17.32 16.65 9.33
C LEU A 163 17.16 17.80 10.32
N ARG A 164 16.39 17.59 11.40
CA ARG A 164 16.18 18.59 12.44
C ARG A 164 17.49 18.95 13.14
N ASP A 165 18.30 17.96 13.46
CA ASP A 165 19.59 18.17 14.12
C ASP A 165 20.60 18.80 13.18
N GLY A 166 20.63 18.40 11.90
CA GLY A 166 21.40 19.07 10.86
C GLY A 166 21.09 20.57 10.77
N MET A 167 19.80 20.92 10.69
CA MET A 167 19.37 22.33 10.66
C MET A 167 19.77 23.10 11.91
N LYS A 168 19.73 22.50 13.11
CA LYS A 168 20.19 23.16 14.35
C LYS A 168 21.69 23.47 14.30
N VAL A 169 22.49 22.56 13.74
CA VAL A 169 23.95 22.76 13.59
C VAL A 169 24.22 23.87 12.59
N GLU A 170 23.63 23.80 11.40
CA GLU A 170 23.78 24.82 10.36
C GLU A 170 23.35 26.21 10.88
N PHE A 171 22.23 26.28 11.59
CA PHE A 171 21.76 27.55 12.18
C PHE A 171 22.75 28.12 13.20
N LYS A 172 23.36 27.28 14.05
CA LYS A 172 24.39 27.71 15.00
C LYS A 172 25.63 28.23 14.29
N GLU A 173 26.09 27.56 13.24
CA GLU A 173 27.24 28.00 12.44
C GLU A 173 26.98 29.34 11.75
N GLN A 174 25.78 29.50 11.19
CA GLN A 174 25.36 30.74 10.56
C GLN A 174 25.26 31.88 11.57
N GLN A 175 24.73 31.63 12.77
CA GLN A 175 24.67 32.61 13.85
C GLN A 175 26.07 33.04 14.32
N LEU A 176 27.02 32.10 14.42
CA LEU A 176 28.41 32.40 14.77
C LEU A 176 29.08 33.26 13.70
N THR A 177 28.83 32.95 12.42
CA THR A 177 29.34 33.73 11.29
C THR A 177 28.79 35.15 11.33
N LEU A 178 27.47 35.32 11.52
CA LEU A 178 26.83 36.63 11.66
C LEU A 178 27.40 37.47 12.81
N ARG A 179 27.69 36.85 13.96
CA ARG A 179 28.35 37.55 15.08
C ARG A 179 29.74 38.04 14.68
N LYS A 180 30.54 37.19 14.03
CA LYS A 180 31.89 37.57 13.57
C LYS A 180 31.84 38.73 12.58
N THR A 181 30.94 38.69 11.60
CA THR A 181 30.79 39.79 10.63
C THR A 181 30.34 41.08 11.30
N ASN A 182 29.42 41.02 12.27
CA ASN A 182 29.02 42.21 13.03
C ASN A 182 30.21 42.80 13.82
N THR A 183 31.01 41.97 14.50
CA THR A 183 32.20 42.45 15.20
C THR A 183 33.23 43.08 14.25
N LEU A 184 33.39 42.54 13.04
CA LEU A 184 34.27 43.13 12.02
C LEU A 184 33.72 44.47 11.52
N LEU A 185 32.40 44.58 11.33
CA LEU A 185 31.74 45.85 10.98
C LEU A 185 31.96 46.91 12.06
N ASP A 186 31.81 46.57 13.34
CA ASP A 186 32.07 47.48 14.45
C ASP A 186 33.51 48.00 14.40
N LYS A 187 34.49 47.11 14.20
CA LYS A 187 35.91 47.50 14.05
C LYS A 187 36.16 48.43 12.86
N VAL A 188 35.47 48.22 11.74
CA VAL A 188 35.58 49.10 10.57
C VAL A 188 34.98 50.47 10.87
N ILE A 189 33.84 50.51 11.57
CA ILE A 189 33.22 51.76 12.01
C ILE A 189 34.17 52.53 12.95
N ASP A 190 34.77 51.85 13.93
CA ASP A 190 35.73 52.44 14.85
C ASP A 190 36.95 52.98 14.10
N LEU A 191 37.55 52.21 13.19
CA LEU A 191 38.69 52.65 12.37
C LEU A 191 38.36 53.91 11.54
N VAL A 192 37.18 53.95 10.93
CA VAL A 192 36.74 55.09 10.14
C VAL A 192 36.58 56.33 11.03
N ASN A 193 35.93 56.18 12.18
CA ASN A 193 35.62 57.30 13.08
C ASN A 193 36.85 57.81 13.85
N ASP A 194 37.72 56.91 14.31
CA ASP A 194 38.82 57.25 15.20
C ASP A 194 40.12 57.60 14.46
N GLU A 195 40.33 57.05 13.26
CA GLU A 195 41.57 57.26 12.50
C GLU A 195 41.34 58.07 11.22
N ILE A 196 40.43 57.62 10.36
CA ILE A 196 40.27 58.22 9.02
C ILE A 196 39.64 59.62 9.09
N VAL A 197 38.55 59.78 9.84
CA VAL A 197 37.84 61.07 9.96
C VAL A 197 38.73 62.16 10.56
N PRO A 198 39.47 61.92 11.67
CA PRO A 198 40.37 62.92 12.23
C PRO A 198 41.51 63.30 11.28
N GLN A 199 42.14 62.34 10.61
CA GLN A 199 43.18 62.61 9.61
C GLN A 199 42.66 63.48 8.46
N LEU A 200 41.46 63.19 7.95
CA LEU A 200 40.83 64.01 6.91
C LEU A 200 40.55 65.43 7.39
N LYS A 201 40.12 65.61 8.64
CA LYS A 201 39.84 66.92 9.24
C LYS A 201 41.12 67.73 9.44
N GLU A 202 42.19 67.07 9.88
CA GLU A 202 43.52 67.69 10.04
C GLU A 202 44.07 68.14 8.68
N HIS A 203 44.10 67.24 7.69
CA HIS A 203 44.55 67.56 6.33
C HIS A 203 43.68 68.66 5.70
N GLY A 204 42.36 68.61 5.90
CA GLY A 204 41.44 69.65 5.45
C GLY A 204 41.77 71.02 6.06
N THR A 205 42.06 71.06 7.36
CA THR A 205 42.47 72.29 8.06
C THR A 205 43.79 72.84 7.51
N CYS A 206 44.77 71.96 7.31
CA CYS A 206 46.06 72.32 6.71
C CYS A 206 45.88 72.91 5.30
N ASN A 207 45.04 72.29 4.46
CA ASN A 207 44.74 72.78 3.12
C ASN A 207 44.09 74.18 3.16
N VAL A 208 43.15 74.42 4.08
CA VAL A 208 42.54 75.74 4.26
C VAL A 208 43.60 76.78 4.68
N GLN A 209 44.49 76.44 5.60
CA GLN A 209 45.58 77.33 6.03
C GLN A 209 46.53 77.68 4.88
N ILE A 210 46.91 76.70 4.05
CA ILE A 210 47.76 76.93 2.87
C ILE A 210 47.05 77.87 1.88
N LEU A 211 45.76 77.65 1.61
CA LEU A 211 44.99 78.51 0.73
C LEU A 211 44.91 79.95 1.25
N ASP A 212 44.73 80.13 2.56
CA ASP A 212 44.72 81.47 3.18
C ASP A 212 46.07 82.16 3.08
N ILE A 213 47.18 81.42 3.27
CA ILE A 213 48.53 81.96 3.09
C ILE A 213 48.74 82.39 1.62
N VAL A 214 48.41 81.53 0.65
CA VAL A 214 48.53 81.86 -0.78
C VAL A 214 47.70 83.09 -1.14
N LYS A 215 46.47 83.16 -0.64
CA LYS A 215 45.59 84.32 -0.85
C LYS A 215 46.17 85.59 -0.23
N SER A 216 46.74 85.49 0.98
CA SER A 216 47.40 86.62 1.64
C SER A 216 48.64 87.10 0.87
N LEU A 217 49.41 86.17 0.30
CA LEU A 217 50.57 86.47 -0.53
C LEU A 217 50.14 87.14 -1.84
N GLN A 218 49.08 86.66 -2.50
CA GLN A 218 48.51 87.32 -3.69
C GLN A 218 48.07 88.76 -3.40
N THR A 219 47.46 89.02 -2.24
CA THR A 219 47.09 90.39 -1.83
C THR A 219 48.26 91.25 -1.38
N ARG A 220 49.44 90.65 -1.16
CA ARG A 220 50.66 91.32 -0.69
C ARG A 220 51.77 91.39 -1.74
N ILE A 221 51.53 90.96 -2.98
CA ILE A 221 52.49 91.17 -4.07
C ILE A 221 52.63 92.69 -4.24
N PRO A 222 53.78 93.29 -3.88
CA PRO A 222 54.04 94.68 -4.19
C PRO A 222 54.15 94.79 -5.73
N ASP A 223 53.74 95.93 -6.30
CA ASP A 223 54.02 96.22 -7.71
C ASP A 223 55.50 95.89 -8.00
N PRO A 224 55.80 95.13 -9.07
CA PRO A 224 57.17 94.72 -9.35
C PRO A 224 58.08 95.95 -9.33
N ASP A 225 59.14 95.91 -8.51
CA ASP A 225 60.09 97.02 -8.45
C ASP A 225 60.87 97.07 -9.76
N ILE A 226 60.31 97.81 -10.72
CA ILE A 226 60.82 98.02 -12.07
C ILE A 226 62.17 98.76 -12.09
N ARG A 227 62.72 99.15 -10.93
CA ARG A 227 64.05 99.80 -10.85
C ARG A 227 65.22 98.87 -11.18
N PHE A 228 65.01 97.54 -11.21
CA PHE A 228 66.06 96.56 -11.53
C PHE A 228 65.68 95.60 -12.68
N THR A 229 64.61 95.88 -13.42
CA THR A 229 64.23 95.10 -14.61
C THR A 229 64.78 95.77 -15.86
N TRP A 230 65.66 95.07 -16.59
CA TRP A 230 66.14 95.52 -17.90
C TRP A 230 65.07 95.26 -18.96
N PHE A 231 64.43 96.33 -19.42
CA PHE A 231 63.90 96.45 -20.78
C PHE A 231 64.69 97.55 -21.49
#